data_AF-A0A950JIM9-F1
#
_entry.id   AF-A0A950JIM9-F1
#
_cell.length_a   1.000
_cell.length_b   1.000
_cell.length_c   1.000
_cell.angle_alpha   90.00
_cell.angle_beta   90.00
_cell.angle_gamma   90.00
#
_symmetry.space_group_name_H-M   'P 1'
#
loop_
_entity.id
_entity.type
_entity.pdbx_description
1 polymer ?
#
loop_
_entity_poly.entity_id
_entity_poly.type
_entity_poly.pdbx_seq_one_letter_code
_entity_poly.pdbx_strand_id
1 'polypeptide(L)'
;MTEAYGGGQAVVAKAEAVPNPFYISATTSILERRPRTLKHGDTFAVFDHYGDVSSRGGSPEGVFHKDTRFLSDLRVLVNGERPLLLSSTVQDNNSLLAADLTNPDLLKGGKLELARDTLQIARSKFLFDGACYERLGVHNFGSDAHVFEFVFYFAADFADIFELRGHRRERRGTIETKAAENGVVFLYHGLDGVVRRATIGFDPRPAEIGKDSARFLV
;
A
#
# COMPACT_ATOMS: atom_id res chain seq x y z
N MET A 1 42.37 -54.00 10.01
CA MET A 1 42.43 -53.15 8.79
C MET A 1 41.28 -53.60 7.90
N THR A 2 40.10 -52.99 7.85
CA THR A 2 39.57 -51.78 8.48
C THR A 2 38.04 -51.96 8.46
N GLU A 3 37.40 -51.83 9.61
CA GLU A 3 35.95 -51.94 9.78
C GLU A 3 35.22 -50.71 9.24
N ALA A 4 34.01 -50.93 8.75
CA ALA A 4 33.14 -49.96 8.12
C ALA A 4 32.70 -48.86 9.11
N TYR A 5 33.07 -47.61 8.80
CA TYR A 5 32.51 -46.43 9.45
C TYR A 5 31.19 -46.05 8.78
N GLY A 6 30.10 -46.27 9.51
CA GLY A 6 28.87 -45.49 9.35
C GLY A 6 29.09 -44.07 9.88
N GLY A 7 28.60 -43.08 9.14
CA GLY A 7 28.63 -41.68 9.54
C GLY A 7 27.55 -40.93 8.77
N GLY A 8 26.43 -40.66 9.46
CA GLY A 8 25.20 -40.14 8.89
C GLY A 8 25.33 -38.77 8.24
N GLN A 9 24.48 -38.56 7.23
CA GLN A 9 24.19 -37.26 6.65
C GLN A 9 23.66 -36.32 7.76
N ALA A 10 24.41 -35.27 8.07
CA ALA A 10 23.94 -34.18 8.90
C ALA A 10 22.88 -33.40 8.12
N VAL A 11 21.62 -33.62 8.50
CA VAL A 11 20.47 -32.82 8.07
C VAL A 11 20.61 -31.45 8.74
N VAL A 12 20.81 -30.41 7.95
CA VAL A 12 20.82 -29.03 8.47
C VAL A 12 19.40 -28.69 8.89
N ALA A 13 19.15 -28.72 10.20
CA ALA A 13 17.88 -28.32 10.79
C ALA A 13 17.64 -26.82 10.51
N LYS A 14 16.50 -26.52 9.89
CA LYS A 14 15.94 -25.16 9.81
C LYS A 14 15.75 -24.66 11.24
N ALA A 15 16.39 -23.56 11.59
CA ALA A 15 16.11 -22.87 12.84
C ALA A 15 14.67 -22.33 12.77
N GLU A 16 13.75 -22.95 13.51
CA GLU A 16 12.42 -22.41 13.77
C GLU A 16 12.57 -21.19 14.68
N ALA A 17 12.10 -20.04 14.19
CA ALA A 17 12.05 -18.82 14.98
C ALA A 17 11.07 -19.02 16.15
N VAL A 18 11.55 -18.81 17.37
CA VAL A 18 10.75 -18.84 18.59
C VAL A 18 9.71 -17.71 18.51
N PRO A 19 8.40 -17.99 18.57
CA PRO A 19 7.39 -16.94 18.55
C PRO A 19 7.50 -16.09 19.81
N ASN A 20 7.62 -14.78 19.64
CA ASN A 20 7.60 -13.83 20.76
C ASN A 20 6.22 -13.88 21.45
N PRO A 21 6.14 -14.21 22.75
CA PRO A 21 4.87 -14.39 23.47
C PRO A 21 4.03 -13.11 23.62
N PHE A 22 4.56 -11.95 23.19
CA PHE A 22 3.84 -10.67 23.16
C PHE A 22 3.55 -10.16 21.74
N TYR A 23 3.78 -10.98 20.70
CA TYR A 23 3.39 -10.61 19.35
C TYR A 23 1.88 -10.80 19.18
N ILE A 24 1.12 -9.76 19.51
CA ILE A 24 -0.25 -9.63 19.02
C ILE A 24 -0.11 -9.36 17.53
N SER A 25 -0.13 -10.43 16.74
CA SER A 25 -0.55 -10.33 15.34
C SER A 25 -1.91 -9.65 15.38
N ALA A 26 -1.97 -8.40 14.91
CA ALA A 26 -3.21 -7.68 14.64
C ALA A 26 -3.94 -8.46 13.55
N THR A 27 -4.54 -9.57 13.97
CA THR A 27 -5.49 -10.33 13.20
C THR A 27 -6.66 -9.41 13.14
N THR A 28 -6.77 -8.73 12.01
CA THR A 28 -7.73 -7.69 11.65
C THR A 28 -8.98 -7.76 12.51
N SER A 29 -9.09 -6.86 13.49
CA SER A 29 -10.22 -6.82 14.42
C SER A 29 -11.51 -6.78 13.60
N ILE A 30 -12.57 -7.44 14.05
CA ILE A 30 -13.86 -7.49 13.34
C ILE A 30 -14.43 -6.08 13.06
N LEU A 31 -13.98 -5.06 13.81
CA LEU A 31 -14.23 -3.63 13.58
C LEU A 31 -13.51 -3.06 12.34
N GLU A 32 -12.36 -3.62 11.94
CA GLU A 32 -11.57 -3.26 10.75
C GLU A 32 -12.18 -3.78 9.43
N ARG A 33 -13.43 -4.29 9.45
CA ARG A 33 -14.09 -4.88 8.28
C ARG A 33 -14.88 -3.90 7.41
N ARG A 34 -15.12 -2.66 7.84
CA ARG A 34 -15.85 -1.68 7.01
C ARG A 34 -14.88 -0.87 6.15
N PRO A 35 -14.84 -1.09 4.83
CA PRO A 35 -13.97 -0.31 3.97
C PRO A 35 -14.34 1.18 4.03
N ARG A 36 -13.36 2.03 3.77
CA ARG A 36 -13.53 3.47 3.62
C ARG A 36 -13.85 3.74 2.15
N THR A 37 -15.09 4.09 1.87
CA THR A 37 -15.56 4.31 0.50
C THR A 37 -15.71 5.79 0.19
N LEU A 38 -15.16 6.22 -0.94
CA LEU A 38 -15.39 7.55 -1.51
C LEU A 38 -16.09 7.41 -2.86
N LYS A 39 -16.91 8.40 -3.26
CA LYS A 39 -17.57 8.42 -4.56
C LYS A 39 -17.68 9.83 -5.13
N HIS A 40 -17.33 10.00 -6.40
CA HIS A 40 -17.55 11.22 -7.16
C HIS A 40 -17.77 10.90 -8.66
N GLY A 41 -18.97 11.21 -9.18
CA GLY A 41 -19.34 10.89 -10.57
C GLY A 41 -19.23 9.39 -10.87
N ASP A 42 -18.55 9.04 -11.96
CA ASP A 42 -18.28 7.66 -12.39
C ASP A 42 -17.10 7.00 -11.66
N THR A 43 -16.55 7.69 -10.65
CA THR A 43 -15.37 7.23 -9.89
C THR A 43 -15.76 6.89 -8.47
N PHE A 44 -15.32 5.73 -7.99
CA PHE A 44 -15.41 5.38 -6.58
C PHE A 44 -14.11 4.73 -6.14
N ALA A 45 -13.82 4.81 -4.84
CA ALA A 45 -12.63 4.21 -4.28
C ALA A 45 -12.99 3.48 -2.99
N VAL A 46 -12.30 2.37 -2.77
CA VAL A 46 -12.45 1.49 -1.61
C VAL A 46 -11.07 1.36 -1.00
N PHE A 47 -10.92 1.88 0.22
CA PHE A 47 -9.69 1.82 1.00
C PHE A 47 -9.90 1.00 2.27
N ASP A 48 -8.81 0.53 2.85
CA ASP A 48 -8.83 0.07 4.23
C ASP A 48 -8.89 1.24 5.23
N HIS A 49 -8.76 0.94 6.52
CA HIS A 49 -8.86 1.92 7.60
C HIS A 49 -7.70 2.92 7.61
N TYR A 50 -6.55 2.54 7.06
CA TYR A 50 -5.34 3.36 6.99
C TYR A 50 -5.38 4.28 5.76
N GLY A 51 -6.37 4.10 4.87
CA GLY A 51 -6.43 4.76 3.57
C GLY A 51 -5.58 4.07 2.50
N ASP A 52 -5.12 2.85 2.76
CA ASP A 52 -4.37 2.06 1.78
C ASP A 52 -5.32 1.31 0.84
N VAL A 53 -4.78 0.92 -0.31
CA VAL A 53 -5.37 -0.03 -1.25
C VAL A 53 -4.44 -1.23 -1.34
N SER A 54 -4.96 -2.45 -1.19
CA SER A 54 -4.23 -3.66 -1.47
C SER A 54 -5.18 -4.75 -1.96
N SER A 55 -5.04 -5.15 -3.23
CA SER A 55 -5.82 -6.24 -3.82
C SER A 55 -5.41 -7.65 -3.32
N ARG A 56 -4.51 -7.75 -2.34
CA ARG A 56 -4.07 -9.04 -1.76
C ARG A 56 -5.24 -9.73 -1.04
N GLY A 57 -5.21 -11.07 -1.05
CA GLY A 57 -6.19 -11.88 -0.30
C GLY A 57 -7.64 -11.76 -0.78
N GLY A 58 -7.87 -11.28 -2.01
CA GLY A 58 -9.22 -11.07 -2.55
C GLY A 58 -9.92 -9.80 -2.04
N SER A 59 -9.17 -8.86 -1.46
CA SER A 59 -9.73 -7.58 -1.04
C SER A 59 -10.34 -6.80 -2.23
N PRO A 60 -11.52 -6.19 -2.05
CA PRO A 60 -12.17 -5.37 -3.06
C PRO A 60 -11.59 -3.95 -3.16
N GLU A 61 -10.54 -3.64 -2.40
CA GLU A 61 -9.90 -2.33 -2.40
C GLU A 61 -9.42 -1.92 -3.80
N GLY A 62 -9.52 -0.64 -4.09
CA GLY A 62 -9.11 -0.08 -5.37
C GLY A 62 -9.68 1.30 -5.65
N VAL A 63 -9.13 1.95 -6.67
CA VAL A 63 -9.74 3.12 -7.31
C VAL A 63 -10.36 2.67 -8.62
N PHE A 64 -11.65 2.95 -8.78
CA PHE A 64 -12.48 2.48 -9.87
C PHE A 64 -13.01 3.64 -10.67
N HIS A 65 -13.03 3.48 -11.99
CA HIS A 65 -13.66 4.41 -12.90
C HIS A 65 -14.41 3.62 -13.97
N LYS A 66 -15.70 3.90 -14.17
CA LYS A 66 -16.57 3.18 -15.14
C LYS A 66 -16.42 1.65 -15.02
N ASP A 67 -16.68 1.14 -13.83
CA ASP A 67 -16.69 -0.29 -13.47
C ASP A 67 -15.36 -1.06 -13.66
N THR A 68 -14.25 -0.35 -13.85
CA THR A 68 -12.90 -0.93 -13.98
C THR A 68 -11.98 -0.41 -12.87
N ARG A 69 -11.19 -1.29 -12.25
CA ARG A 69 -10.18 -0.93 -11.24
C ARG A 69 -8.91 -0.39 -11.91
N PHE A 70 -8.63 0.89 -11.76
CA PHE A 70 -7.43 1.52 -12.31
C PHE A 70 -6.24 1.48 -11.34
N LEU A 71 -6.49 1.35 -10.04
CA LEU A 71 -5.46 1.25 -9.01
C LEU A 71 -5.78 0.08 -8.08
N SER A 72 -4.87 -0.89 -7.97
CA SER A 72 -5.04 -2.14 -7.24
C SER A 72 -4.09 -2.30 -6.05
N ASP A 73 -3.04 -1.50 -5.96
CA ASP A 73 -2.20 -1.34 -4.77
C ASP A 73 -1.88 0.15 -4.62
N LEU A 74 -1.94 0.65 -3.38
CA LEU A 74 -1.49 1.97 -2.96
C LEU A 74 -1.26 1.93 -1.46
N ARG A 75 0.00 1.73 -1.04
CA ARG A 75 0.39 1.63 0.37
C ARG A 75 1.52 2.60 0.68
N VAL A 76 1.53 3.13 1.88
CA VAL A 76 2.64 3.97 2.38
C VAL A 76 3.33 3.31 3.57
N LEU A 77 4.66 3.23 3.51
CA LEU A 77 5.52 2.78 4.61
C LEU A 77 6.46 3.91 5.06
N VAL A 78 6.83 3.89 6.33
CA VAL A 78 7.82 4.77 6.97
C VAL A 78 9.00 3.93 7.44
N ASN A 79 10.20 4.16 6.90
CA ASN A 79 11.38 3.32 7.11
C ASN A 79 11.08 1.81 6.97
N GLY A 80 10.25 1.44 6.00
CA GLY A 80 9.85 0.05 5.75
C GLY A 80 8.75 -0.50 6.66
N GLU A 81 8.31 0.25 7.66
CA GLU A 81 7.24 -0.14 8.57
C GLU A 81 5.92 0.54 8.22
N ARG A 82 4.81 -0.15 8.48
CA ARG A 82 3.48 0.45 8.30
C ARG A 82 3.18 1.40 9.46
N PRO A 83 2.68 2.63 9.20
CA PRO A 83 2.19 3.49 10.27
C PRO A 83 1.08 2.82 11.10
N LEU A 84 1.03 3.16 12.39
CA LEU A 84 -0.02 2.77 13.31
C LEU A 84 -1.22 3.70 13.15
N LEU A 85 -2.43 3.16 13.25
CA LEU A 85 -3.68 3.91 13.10
C LEU A 85 -4.12 4.53 14.43
N LEU A 86 -4.30 5.86 14.46
CA LEU A 86 -4.89 6.57 15.60
C LEU A 86 -6.38 6.84 15.38
N SER A 87 -6.75 7.34 14.19
CA SER A 87 -8.13 7.68 13.83
C SER A 87 -8.37 7.48 12.34
N SER A 88 -9.61 7.21 11.93
CA SER A 88 -9.99 7.13 10.51
C SER A 88 -11.48 7.38 10.31
N THR A 89 -11.78 8.49 9.67
CA THR A 89 -13.14 9.02 9.46
C THR A 89 -13.37 9.29 7.99
N VAL A 90 -14.53 8.86 7.48
CA VAL A 90 -15.08 9.37 6.22
C VAL A 90 -16.07 10.47 6.59
N GLN A 91 -15.90 11.67 6.05
CA GLN A 91 -16.86 12.76 6.26
C GLN A 91 -18.23 12.40 5.69
N ASP A 92 -19.26 13.06 6.23
CA ASP A 92 -20.63 12.95 5.74
C ASP A 92 -20.66 13.15 4.23
N ASN A 93 -21.42 12.31 3.51
CA ASN A 93 -21.51 12.20 2.04
C ASN A 93 -20.39 11.44 1.29
N ASN A 94 -19.42 10.84 1.98
CA ASN A 94 -18.32 10.07 1.36
C ASN A 94 -17.40 10.93 0.45
N SER A 95 -17.24 12.22 0.74
CA SER A 95 -16.37 13.14 -0.01
C SER A 95 -14.91 13.08 0.39
N LEU A 96 -14.63 12.96 1.69
CA LEU A 96 -13.28 13.03 2.24
C LEU A 96 -13.03 11.89 3.21
N LEU A 97 -11.93 11.16 2.99
CA LEU A 97 -11.32 10.28 3.98
C LEU A 97 -10.22 11.07 4.70
N ALA A 98 -10.26 11.08 6.03
CA ALA A 98 -9.19 11.58 6.89
C ALA A 98 -8.74 10.45 7.82
N ALA A 99 -7.44 10.20 7.87
CA ALA A 99 -6.83 9.24 8.79
C ALA A 99 -5.64 9.89 9.50
N ASP A 100 -5.62 9.78 10.83
CA ASP A 100 -4.47 10.15 11.64
C ASP A 100 -3.68 8.88 11.96
N LEU A 101 -2.39 8.92 11.64
CA LEU A 101 -1.46 7.81 11.81
C LEU A 101 -0.24 8.26 12.63
N THR A 102 0.53 7.30 13.12
CA THR A 102 1.79 7.53 13.83
C THR A 102 2.84 6.48 13.48
N ASN A 103 4.12 6.76 13.69
CA ASN A 103 5.17 5.76 13.46
C ASN A 103 5.19 4.70 14.59
N PRO A 104 5.47 3.42 14.28
CA PRO A 104 5.89 2.45 15.28
C PRO A 104 7.33 2.71 15.73
N ASP A 105 7.87 1.88 16.63
CA ASP A 105 9.30 1.88 16.91
C ASP A 105 10.07 1.54 15.62
N LEU A 106 10.87 2.48 15.12
CA LEU A 106 11.69 2.28 13.92
C LEU A 106 13.09 1.89 14.35
N LEU A 107 13.56 0.75 13.83
CA LEU A 107 14.86 0.18 14.17
C LEU A 107 15.82 0.28 13.00
N LYS A 108 17.09 0.61 13.28
CA LYS A 108 18.18 0.56 12.31
C LYS A 108 19.34 -0.25 12.85
N GLY A 109 19.68 -1.33 12.17
CA GLY A 109 20.69 -2.28 12.64
C GLY A 109 20.37 -2.86 14.03
N GLY A 110 19.08 -3.05 14.34
CA GLY A 110 18.61 -3.58 15.63
C GLY A 110 18.61 -2.59 16.79
N LYS A 111 18.94 -1.31 16.56
CA LYS A 111 18.86 -0.24 17.57
C LYS A 111 17.67 0.67 17.28
N LEU A 112 17.03 1.16 18.33
CA LEU A 112 15.96 2.15 18.22
C LEU A 112 16.51 3.44 17.60
N GLU A 113 16.00 3.80 16.42
CA GLU A 113 16.33 5.04 15.71
C GLU A 113 15.25 6.09 15.94
N LEU A 114 13.98 5.67 15.95
CA LEU A 114 12.85 6.54 16.23
C LEU A 114 11.87 5.81 17.16
N ALA A 115 11.58 6.39 18.31
CA ALA A 115 10.57 5.87 19.21
C ALA A 115 9.17 5.98 18.56
N ARG A 116 8.32 5.00 18.82
CA ARG A 116 6.88 5.08 18.51
C ARG A 116 6.27 6.40 19.00
N ASP A 117 5.17 6.81 18.37
CA ASP A 117 4.42 8.00 18.79
C ASP A 117 5.17 9.34 18.65
N THR A 118 6.29 9.36 17.90
CA THR A 118 7.11 10.57 17.69
C THR A 118 6.61 11.42 16.51
N LEU A 119 6.12 10.78 15.45
CA LEU A 119 5.61 11.43 14.26
C LEU A 119 4.09 11.32 14.21
N GLN A 120 3.40 12.44 14.00
CA GLN A 120 2.03 12.41 13.51
C GLN A 120 2.04 12.46 11.98
N ILE A 121 1.26 11.58 11.36
CA ILE A 121 1.06 11.52 9.92
C ILE A 121 -0.43 11.73 9.65
N ALA A 122 -0.79 12.91 9.17
CA ALA A 122 -2.15 13.27 8.80
C ALA A 122 -2.37 12.95 7.32
N ARG A 123 -3.25 11.98 7.03
CA ARG A 123 -3.57 11.53 5.68
C ARG A 123 -4.97 11.97 5.30
N SER A 124 -5.12 12.54 4.11
CA SER A 124 -6.43 12.89 3.56
C SER A 124 -6.59 12.47 2.10
N LYS A 125 -7.78 12.04 1.71
CA LYS A 125 -8.11 11.65 0.34
C LYS A 125 -9.50 12.10 -0.08
N PHE A 126 -9.64 12.54 -1.32
CA PHE A 126 -10.93 12.83 -1.95
C PHE A 126 -10.93 12.42 -3.42
N LEU A 127 -12.13 12.24 -3.97
CA LEU A 127 -12.32 12.00 -5.39
C LEU A 127 -12.87 13.25 -6.06
N PHE A 128 -12.31 13.61 -7.20
CA PHE A 128 -12.81 14.70 -8.02
C PHE A 128 -12.42 14.49 -9.48
N ASP A 129 -13.39 14.69 -10.38
CA ASP A 129 -13.19 14.66 -11.83
C ASP A 129 -12.34 13.49 -12.36
N GLY A 130 -12.70 12.25 -11.98
CA GLY A 130 -11.99 11.06 -12.46
C GLY A 130 -10.67 10.73 -11.74
N ALA A 131 -10.25 11.57 -10.78
CA ALA A 131 -8.99 11.40 -10.04
C ALA A 131 -9.21 11.16 -8.54
N CYS A 132 -8.28 10.44 -7.93
CA CYS A 132 -8.13 10.33 -6.49
C CYS A 132 -6.97 11.20 -6.04
N TYR A 133 -7.26 12.21 -5.24
CA TYR A 133 -6.26 13.10 -4.65
C TYR A 133 -5.90 12.59 -3.26
N GLU A 134 -4.62 12.65 -2.92
CA GLU A 134 -4.09 12.27 -1.62
C GLU A 134 -3.11 13.31 -1.12
N ARG A 135 -3.17 13.62 0.17
CA ARG A 135 -2.18 14.44 0.87
C ARG A 135 -1.73 13.75 2.15
N LEU A 136 -0.42 13.68 2.34
CA LEU A 136 0.22 13.34 3.62
C LEU A 136 0.84 14.60 4.22
N GLY A 137 0.44 14.95 5.44
CA GLY A 137 1.13 15.91 6.28
C GLY A 137 1.87 15.18 7.39
N VAL A 138 3.07 15.64 7.73
CA VAL A 138 3.89 15.00 8.77
C VAL A 138 4.31 16.06 9.78
N HIS A 139 4.20 15.72 11.06
CA HIS A 139 4.65 16.56 12.16
C HIS A 139 5.52 15.74 13.11
N ASN A 140 6.70 16.27 13.46
CA ASN A 140 7.60 15.66 14.43
C ASN A 140 7.37 16.28 15.81
N PHE A 141 6.93 15.48 16.78
CA PHE A 141 6.76 15.86 18.19
C PHE A 141 7.98 15.53 19.06
N GLY A 142 9.01 14.91 18.49
CA GLY A 142 10.27 14.62 19.17
C GLY A 142 11.11 15.86 19.46
N SER A 143 12.08 15.71 20.35
CA SER A 143 13.06 16.77 20.68
C SER A 143 14.10 17.00 19.58
N ASP A 144 14.33 15.99 18.74
CA ASP A 144 15.41 15.96 17.77
C ASP A 144 14.89 15.96 16.33
N ALA A 145 15.71 16.48 15.41
CA ALA A 145 15.44 16.34 13.98
C ALA A 145 15.71 14.90 13.55
N HIS A 146 14.76 14.31 12.84
CA HIS A 146 14.87 12.96 12.31
C HIS A 146 14.77 12.98 10.79
N VAL A 147 15.61 12.19 10.13
CA VAL A 147 15.52 11.91 8.70
C VAL A 147 14.86 10.56 8.53
N PHE A 148 13.80 10.48 7.74
CA PHE A 148 13.07 9.25 7.52
C PHE A 148 12.58 9.12 6.08
N GLU A 149 12.33 7.89 5.69
CA GLU A 149 11.93 7.50 4.35
C GLU A 149 10.43 7.24 4.31
N PHE A 150 9.72 7.88 3.37
CA PHE A 150 8.42 7.38 2.92
C PHE A 150 8.57 6.61 1.63
N VAL A 151 7.97 5.41 1.58
CA VAL A 151 7.84 4.66 0.34
C VAL A 151 6.37 4.44 0.04
N PHE A 152 5.94 4.96 -1.10
CA PHE A 152 4.67 4.59 -1.69
C PHE A 152 4.89 3.36 -2.57
N TYR A 153 4.08 2.32 -2.37
CA TYR A 153 3.97 1.19 -3.28
C TYR A 153 2.65 1.29 -4.03
N PHE A 154 2.66 1.00 -5.33
CA PHE A 154 1.47 1.11 -6.16
C PHE A 154 1.44 0.10 -7.30
N ALA A 155 0.23 -0.24 -7.75
CA ALA A 155 0.01 -1.11 -8.89
C ALA A 155 -1.34 -0.82 -9.56
N ALA A 156 -1.45 -1.16 -10.84
CA ALA A 156 -2.68 -1.10 -11.63
C ALA A 156 -2.92 -2.45 -12.32
N ASP A 157 -4.18 -2.93 -12.32
CA ASP A 157 -4.54 -4.23 -12.90
C ASP A 157 -5.66 -4.19 -13.94
N PHE A 158 -6.41 -3.07 -14.02
CA PHE A 158 -7.52 -2.87 -14.94
C PHE A 158 -8.59 -3.96 -14.84
N ALA A 159 -8.78 -4.53 -13.64
CA ALA A 159 -9.77 -5.57 -13.39
C ALA A 159 -11.19 -4.97 -13.38
N ASP A 160 -12.09 -5.49 -14.21
CA ASP A 160 -13.49 -5.06 -14.17
C ASP A 160 -14.29 -5.69 -13.03
N ILE A 161 -15.47 -5.15 -12.77
CA ILE A 161 -16.33 -5.60 -11.66
C ILE A 161 -16.74 -7.08 -11.77
N PHE A 162 -16.78 -7.67 -12.97
CA PHE A 162 -17.06 -9.10 -13.10
C PHE A 162 -15.85 -9.93 -12.70
N GLU A 163 -14.64 -9.54 -13.09
CA GLU A 163 -13.40 -10.16 -12.63
C GLU A 163 -13.31 -10.17 -11.09
N LEU A 164 -13.66 -9.05 -10.46
CA LEU A 164 -13.68 -8.94 -9.00
C LEU A 164 -14.77 -9.76 -8.31
N ARG A 165 -15.85 -10.10 -9.03
CA ARG A 165 -16.90 -11.02 -8.57
C ARG A 165 -16.56 -12.49 -8.84
N GLY A 166 -15.34 -12.79 -9.28
CA GLY A 166 -14.85 -14.14 -9.50
C GLY A 166 -15.03 -14.66 -10.93
N HIS A 167 -15.53 -13.86 -11.86
CA HIS A 167 -15.56 -14.26 -13.26
C HIS A 167 -14.15 -14.28 -13.83
N ARG A 168 -13.68 -15.47 -14.22
CA ARG A 168 -12.38 -15.60 -14.88
C ARG A 168 -12.48 -15.21 -16.35
N ARG A 169 -11.65 -14.26 -16.79
CA ARG A 169 -11.49 -13.95 -18.22
C ARG A 169 -10.64 -15.01 -18.90
N GLU A 170 -11.06 -15.44 -20.09
CA GLU A 170 -10.25 -16.33 -20.94
C GLU A 170 -8.99 -15.63 -21.45
N ARG A 171 -9.10 -14.33 -21.76
CA ARG A 171 -8.00 -13.48 -22.23
C ARG A 171 -8.09 -12.09 -21.60
N ARG A 172 -6.93 -11.47 -21.37
CA ARG A 172 -6.78 -10.07 -20.96
C ARG A 172 -5.94 -9.31 -21.99
N GLY A 173 -6.07 -7.99 -21.98
CA GLY A 173 -5.15 -7.10 -22.66
C GLY A 173 -3.75 -7.10 -22.02
N THR A 174 -2.87 -6.24 -22.51
CA THR A 174 -1.52 -6.07 -21.96
C THR A 174 -1.40 -4.76 -21.19
N ILE A 175 -0.61 -4.78 -20.12
CA ILE A 175 -0.29 -3.59 -19.33
C ILE A 175 1.16 -3.19 -19.62
N GLU A 176 1.36 -1.93 -19.98
CA GLU A 176 2.66 -1.30 -20.12
C GLU A 176 2.83 -0.23 -19.02
N THR A 177 3.99 -0.19 -18.37
CA THR A 177 4.33 0.81 -17.34
C THR A 177 5.43 1.73 -17.85
N LYS A 178 5.19 3.04 -17.83
CA LYS A 178 6.13 4.08 -18.25
C LYS A 178 6.47 5.00 -17.10
N ALA A 179 7.76 5.32 -16.96
CA ALA A 179 8.18 6.39 -16.06
C ALA A 179 7.70 7.74 -16.62
N ALA A 180 7.30 8.64 -15.71
CA ALA A 180 7.06 10.05 -15.97
C ALA A 180 7.98 10.89 -15.07
N GLU A 181 8.04 12.19 -15.30
CA GLU A 181 8.96 13.09 -14.57
C GLU A 181 8.76 13.04 -13.05
N ASN A 182 7.51 13.11 -12.61
CA ASN A 182 7.12 13.09 -11.19
C ASN A 182 6.19 11.92 -10.85
N GLY A 183 6.30 10.79 -11.57
CA GLY A 183 5.49 9.62 -11.28
C GLY A 183 5.52 8.53 -12.32
N VAL A 184 4.40 7.83 -12.49
CA VAL A 184 4.29 6.67 -13.37
C VAL A 184 2.98 6.70 -14.16
N VAL A 185 3.02 6.14 -15.38
CA VAL A 185 1.85 5.95 -16.23
C VAL A 185 1.67 4.46 -16.52
N PHE A 186 0.47 3.95 -16.25
CA PHE A 186 0.04 2.62 -16.67
C PHE A 186 -0.86 2.74 -17.90
N LEU A 187 -0.55 1.98 -18.94
CA LEU A 187 -1.32 1.88 -20.17
C LEU A 187 -1.82 0.44 -20.31
N TYR A 188 -3.13 0.27 -20.35
CA TYR A 188 -3.76 -1.01 -20.62
C TYR A 188 -4.31 -1.04 -22.05
N HIS A 189 -3.74 -1.91 -22.87
CA HIS A 189 -4.17 -2.16 -24.24
C HIS A 189 -5.27 -3.22 -24.22
N GLY A 190 -6.52 -2.77 -24.21
CA GLY A 190 -7.68 -3.66 -24.17
C GLY A 190 -7.82 -4.47 -25.47
N LEU A 191 -8.48 -5.63 -25.37
CA LEU A 191 -8.80 -6.47 -26.53
C LEU A 191 -9.81 -5.82 -27.48
N ASP A 192 -10.48 -4.77 -27.00
CA ASP A 192 -11.38 -3.88 -27.76
C ASP A 192 -10.62 -2.83 -28.58
N GLY A 193 -9.29 -2.83 -28.54
CA GLY A 193 -8.47 -1.81 -29.20
C GLY A 193 -8.42 -0.47 -28.46
N VAL A 194 -9.08 -0.36 -27.30
CA VAL A 194 -9.11 0.87 -26.49
C VAL A 194 -7.96 0.86 -25.50
N VAL A 195 -7.14 1.90 -25.53
CA VAL A 195 -6.07 2.11 -24.54
C VAL A 195 -6.64 2.86 -23.33
N ARG A 196 -6.57 2.23 -22.16
CA ARG A 196 -6.94 2.85 -20.87
C ARG A 196 -5.68 3.33 -20.17
N ARG A 197 -5.72 4.50 -19.55
CA ARG A 197 -4.56 5.13 -18.91
C ARG A 197 -4.83 5.43 -17.45
N ALA A 198 -3.92 5.03 -16.57
CA ALA A 198 -3.84 5.52 -15.19
C ALA A 198 -2.53 6.29 -15.02
N THR A 199 -2.57 7.44 -14.35
CA THR A 199 -1.36 8.22 -14.02
C THR A 199 -1.31 8.41 -12.52
N ILE A 200 -0.17 8.10 -11.91
CA ILE A 200 0.13 8.47 -10.53
C ILE A 200 1.16 9.59 -10.61
N GLY A 201 0.80 10.75 -10.07
CA GLY A 201 1.69 11.90 -9.95
C GLY A 201 1.97 12.21 -8.49
N PHE A 202 3.18 12.64 -8.22
CA PHE A 202 3.64 13.03 -6.89
C PHE A 202 4.04 14.50 -6.88
N ASP A 203 3.67 15.18 -5.80
CA ASP A 203 4.12 16.53 -5.48
C ASP A 203 4.38 16.60 -3.96
N PRO A 204 5.63 16.86 -3.52
CA PRO A 204 6.82 17.16 -4.30
C PRO A 204 7.32 15.97 -5.15
N ARG A 205 8.33 16.20 -5.99
CA ARG A 205 9.00 15.11 -6.73
C ARG A 205 9.70 14.16 -5.74
N PRO A 206 9.48 12.84 -5.82
CA PRO A 206 10.18 11.85 -5.01
C PRO A 206 11.68 11.78 -5.36
N ALA A 207 12.49 11.37 -4.38
CA ALA A 207 13.93 11.14 -4.55
C ALA A 207 14.22 10.00 -5.54
N GLU A 208 13.37 8.98 -5.57
CA GLU A 208 13.46 7.87 -6.52
C GLU A 208 12.08 7.42 -6.98
N ILE A 209 11.95 7.07 -8.27
CA ILE A 209 10.73 6.56 -8.87
C ILE A 209 11.04 5.23 -9.57
N GLY A 210 10.39 4.17 -9.11
CA GLY A 210 10.35 2.86 -9.74
C GLY A 210 9.06 2.63 -10.53
N LYS A 211 8.91 1.42 -11.07
CA LYS A 211 7.69 1.00 -11.79
C LYS A 211 6.49 0.77 -10.87
N ASP A 212 6.75 0.47 -9.60
CA ASP A 212 5.77 0.05 -8.59
C ASP A 212 5.96 0.78 -7.24
N SER A 213 6.90 1.74 -7.19
CA SER A 213 7.21 2.45 -5.97
C SER A 213 7.74 3.86 -6.20
N ALA A 214 7.55 4.74 -5.23
CA ALA A 214 8.15 6.07 -5.17
C ALA A 214 8.67 6.35 -3.75
N ARG A 215 9.90 6.85 -3.65
CA ARG A 215 10.63 7.04 -2.40
C ARG A 215 10.87 8.52 -2.13
N PHE A 216 10.60 8.95 -0.91
CA PHE A 216 10.86 10.29 -0.41
C PHE A 216 11.80 10.20 0.78
N LEU A 217 12.79 11.08 0.82
CA LEU A 217 13.60 11.32 2.00
C LEU A 217 13.14 12.64 2.60
N VAL A 218 12.65 12.60 3.84
CA VAL A 218 12.10 13.74 4.58
C VAL A 218 13.00 14.06 5.75
#